data_AF-A0A9W7FZ10-F1
#
_entry.id   AF-A0A9W7FZ10-F1
#
_cell.length_a   1.000
_cell.length_b   1.000
_cell.length_c   1.000
_cell.angle_alpha   90.00
_cell.angle_beta   90.00
_cell.angle_gamma   90.00
#
_symmetry.space_group_name_H-M   'P 1'
#
loop_
_entity.id
_entity.type
_entity.pdbx_description
1 polymer ?
#
loop_
_entity_poly.entity_id
_entity_poly.type
_entity_poly.pdbx_seq_one_letter_code
_entity_poly.pdbx_strand_id
1 'polypeptide(L)'
;PAHSVIIKGTQMYNPEKGRWVELSPLDIMQMLGRAGRPQFDSEGEGIIITNHSELQYYLSLMNLQLPVESQLIKVLPNHLNAEIVLGSVQSIEEAVDWLGYSYLFVRMMKNPELYGAS
;
A
#
# COMPACT_ATOMS: atom_id res chain seq x y z
N PRO A 1 -17.59 9.60 13.00
CA PRO A 1 -16.43 9.55 13.91
C PRO A 1 -16.90 9.24 15.33
N ALA A 2 -16.12 8.48 16.08
CA ALA A 2 -16.39 8.08 17.46
C ALA A 2 -15.17 8.41 18.32
N HIS A 3 -15.35 8.60 19.63
CA HIS A 3 -14.22 8.88 20.52
C HIS A 3 -13.20 7.73 20.49
N SER A 4 -13.68 6.50 20.66
CA SER A 4 -12.85 5.28 20.57
C SER A 4 -13.27 4.40 19.38
N VAL A 5 -12.28 3.84 18.69
CA VAL A 5 -12.45 2.84 17.61
C VAL A 5 -11.70 1.58 18.00
N ILE A 6 -12.36 0.43 17.89
CA ILE A 6 -11.76 -0.87 18.15
C ILE A 6 -11.78 -1.71 16.87
N ILE A 7 -10.61 -2.07 16.37
CA ILE A 7 -10.43 -3.01 15.26
C ILE A 7 -10.24 -4.40 15.86
N LYS A 8 -11.32 -5.18 15.89
CA LYS A 8 -11.30 -6.54 16.44
C LYS A 8 -10.93 -7.55 15.37
N GLY A 9 -9.70 -8.04 15.43
CA GLY A 9 -9.16 -8.99 14.46
C GLY A 9 -8.71 -8.25 13.20
N THR A 10 -7.54 -8.61 12.69
CA THR A 10 -6.96 -7.98 11.51
C THR A 10 -7.01 -8.87 10.28
N GLN A 11 -7.70 -10.00 10.36
CA GLN A 11 -7.78 -10.98 9.29
C GLN A 11 -9.08 -10.85 8.51
N MET A 12 -8.95 -10.81 7.19
CA MET A 12 -10.05 -10.79 6.24
C MET A 12 -9.87 -11.94 5.25
N TYR A 13 -10.97 -12.62 4.89
CA TYR A 13 -10.91 -13.63 3.85
C TYR A 13 -10.80 -12.97 2.47
N ASN A 14 -9.76 -13.32 1.70
CA ASN A 14 -9.59 -12.86 0.32
C ASN A 14 -10.00 -13.98 -0.65
N PRO A 15 -11.12 -13.83 -1.38
CA PRO A 15 -11.59 -14.85 -2.33
C PRO A 15 -10.64 -15.09 -3.51
N GLU A 16 -9.96 -14.05 -4.01
CA GLU A 16 -9.02 -14.14 -5.13
C GLU A 16 -7.82 -15.02 -4.79
N LYS A 17 -7.39 -15.00 -3.51
CA LYS A 17 -6.28 -15.81 -3.00
C LYS A 17 -6.73 -17.09 -2.31
N GLY A 18 -8.04 -17.29 -2.12
CA GLY A 18 -8.61 -18.45 -1.43
C GLY A 18 -8.13 -18.64 0.02
N ARG A 19 -7.72 -17.58 0.71
CA ARG A 19 -7.16 -17.66 2.07
C ARG A 19 -7.45 -16.42 2.91
N TRP A 20 -7.30 -16.56 4.22
CA TRP A 20 -7.27 -15.43 5.14
C TRP A 20 -5.99 -14.62 4.92
N VAL A 21 -6.15 -13.30 4.81
CA VAL A 21 -5.06 -12.34 4.65
C VAL A 21 -5.23 -11.23 5.68
N GLU A 22 -4.14 -10.58 6.03
CA GLU A 22 -4.20 -9.41 6.90
C GLU A 22 -4.84 -8.21 6.17
N LEU A 23 -5.51 -7.35 6.95
CA LEU A 23 -6.08 -6.09 6.49
C LEU A 23 -4.99 -5.20 5.91
N SER A 24 -5.34 -4.45 4.87
CA SER A 24 -4.39 -3.54 4.26
C SER A 24 -4.05 -2.38 5.22
N PRO A 25 -2.80 -1.86 5.14
CA PRO A 25 -2.40 -0.62 5.81
C PRO A 25 -3.43 0.51 5.68
N LEU A 26 -3.95 0.68 4.48
CA LEU A 26 -4.88 1.76 4.15
C LEU A 26 -6.20 1.56 4.87
N ASP A 27 -6.74 0.33 4.92
CA ASP A 27 -8.00 0.06 5.62
C ASP A 27 -7.88 0.36 7.11
N ILE A 28 -6.75 -0.02 7.72
CA ILE A 28 -6.49 0.24 9.14
C ILE A 28 -6.37 1.74 9.40
N MET A 29 -5.59 2.45 8.59
CA MET A 29 -5.49 3.92 8.69
C MET A 29 -6.84 4.60 8.51
N GLN A 30 -7.67 4.12 7.57
CA GLN A 30 -9.02 4.65 7.34
C GLN A 30 -9.97 4.37 8.51
N MET A 31 -9.88 3.19 9.13
CA MET A 31 -10.65 2.84 10.33
C MET A 31 -10.21 3.69 11.54
N LEU A 32 -8.90 3.79 11.79
CA LEU A 32 -8.34 4.62 12.86
C LEU A 32 -8.59 6.11 12.64
N GLY A 33 -8.66 6.58 11.39
CA GLY A 33 -9.05 7.94 11.05
C GLY A 33 -10.51 8.29 11.44
N ARG A 34 -11.30 7.32 11.90
CA ARG A 34 -12.63 7.55 12.48
C ARG A 34 -12.60 7.74 14.00
N ALA A 35 -11.45 7.52 14.66
CA ALA A 35 -11.23 7.77 16.08
C ALA A 35 -11.00 9.27 16.34
N GLY A 36 -11.65 9.79 17.37
CA GLY A 36 -11.67 11.21 17.71
C GLY A 36 -12.69 12.02 16.92
N ARG A 37 -13.42 12.90 17.62
CA ARG A 37 -14.31 13.90 17.02
C ARG A 37 -13.66 15.28 17.15
N PRO A 38 -13.25 15.94 16.05
CA PRO A 38 -12.47 17.18 16.09
C PRO A 38 -13.06 18.36 16.88
N GLN A 39 -14.37 18.34 17.15
CA GLN A 39 -15.07 19.41 17.86
C GLN A 39 -15.50 19.04 19.30
N PHE A 40 -15.43 17.76 19.67
CA PHE A 40 -16.02 17.27 20.92
C PHE A 40 -15.00 16.59 21.84
N ASP A 41 -13.98 15.95 21.28
CA ASP A 41 -13.00 15.17 22.04
C ASP A 41 -11.60 15.81 21.90
N SER A 42 -10.85 15.89 23.01
CA SER A 42 -9.45 16.37 23.00
C SER A 42 -8.48 15.35 22.39
N GLU A 43 -8.84 14.07 22.48
CA GLU A 43 -8.09 12.95 21.94
C GLU A 43 -9.05 11.89 21.40
N GLY A 44 -8.53 11.06 20.48
CA GLY A 44 -9.23 9.89 19.96
C GLY A 44 -8.45 8.63 20.33
N GLU A 45 -9.16 7.57 20.67
CA GLU A 45 -8.56 6.31 21.07
C GLU A 45 -8.73 5.26 19.97
N GLY A 46 -7.62 4.64 19.54
CA GLY A 46 -7.62 3.57 18.54
C GLY A 46 -7.03 2.30 19.12
N ILE A 47 -7.84 1.24 19.24
CA ILE A 47 -7.41 -0.06 19.78
C ILE A 47 -7.40 -1.09 18.63
N ILE A 48 -6.25 -1.72 18.40
CA ILE A 48 -6.11 -2.83 17.44
C ILE A 48 -5.92 -4.12 18.23
N ILE A 49 -6.76 -5.12 17.94
CA ILE A 49 -6.64 -6.47 18.48
C ILE A 49 -6.18 -7.38 17.34
N THR A 50 -4.92 -7.83 17.41
CA THR A 50 -4.30 -8.71 16.40
C THR A 50 -3.49 -9.83 17.06
N ASN A 51 -2.94 -10.73 16.23
CA ASN A 51 -1.98 -11.73 16.66
C ASN A 51 -0.62 -11.10 17.02
N HIS A 52 0.10 -11.71 17.97
CA HIS A 52 1.39 -11.20 18.42
C HIS A 52 2.44 -11.11 17.31
N SER A 53 2.37 -12.01 16.30
CA SER A 53 3.27 -12.00 15.15
C SER A 53 3.17 -10.73 14.31
N GLU A 54 1.97 -10.15 14.19
CA GLU A 54 1.69 -8.99 13.35
C GLU A 54 1.76 -7.66 14.11
N LEU A 55 1.96 -7.71 15.43
CA LEU A 55 2.00 -6.51 16.28
C LEU A 55 3.07 -5.52 15.80
N GLN A 56 4.27 -6.00 15.48
CA GLN A 56 5.37 -5.16 15.00
C GLN A 56 5.03 -4.50 13.65
N TYR A 57 4.33 -5.20 12.78
CA TYR A 57 3.88 -4.66 11.49
C TYR A 57 2.92 -3.48 11.69
N TYR A 58 1.90 -3.62 12.54
CA TYR A 58 0.95 -2.52 12.81
C TYR A 58 1.58 -1.35 13.59
N LEU A 59 2.54 -1.62 14.48
CA LEU A 59 3.32 -0.54 15.11
C LEU A 59 4.14 0.24 14.09
N SER A 60 4.80 -0.45 13.15
CA SER A 60 5.59 0.20 12.11
C SER A 60 4.74 1.06 11.17
N LEU A 61 3.50 0.64 10.91
CA LEU A 61 2.51 1.40 10.13
C LEU A 61 2.16 2.74 10.80
N MET A 62 1.90 2.72 12.11
CA MET A 62 1.51 3.90 12.86
C MET A 62 2.66 4.90 13.04
N ASN A 63 3.90 4.41 13.09
CA ASN A 63 5.10 5.26 13.20
C ASN A 63 5.59 5.82 11.86
N LEU A 64 4.82 5.67 10.77
CA LEU A 64 5.20 6.10 9.41
C LEU A 64 6.53 5.49 8.92
N GLN A 65 6.90 4.32 9.43
CA GLN A 65 8.20 3.70 9.14
C GLN A 65 8.18 2.83 7.87
N LEU A 66 7.02 2.64 7.24
CA LEU A 66 6.91 1.83 6.03
C LEU A 66 7.02 2.71 4.78
N PRO A 67 8.16 2.66 4.05
CA PRO A 67 8.27 3.37 2.79
C PRO A 67 7.27 2.81 1.78
N VAL A 68 6.59 3.71 1.06
CA VAL A 68 5.74 3.31 -0.06
C VAL A 68 6.64 2.85 -1.21
N GLU A 69 6.40 1.64 -1.69
CA GLU A 69 7.18 1.00 -2.76
C GLU A 69 6.29 0.68 -3.97
N SER A 70 6.89 0.71 -5.16
CA SER A 70 6.15 0.44 -6.39
C SER A 70 5.80 -1.04 -6.53
N GLN A 71 4.53 -1.34 -6.82
CA GLN A 71 4.07 -2.69 -7.17
C GLN A 71 3.94 -2.90 -8.69
N LEU A 72 4.39 -1.93 -9.50
CA LEU A 72 4.18 -1.93 -10.95
C LEU A 72 4.78 -3.18 -11.64
N ILE A 73 5.93 -3.68 -11.17
CA ILE A 73 6.63 -4.84 -11.77
C ILE A 73 5.68 -6.04 -11.99
N LYS A 74 4.82 -6.34 -11.02
CA LYS A 74 3.92 -7.52 -11.06
C LYS A 74 2.86 -7.42 -12.16
N VAL A 75 2.46 -6.20 -12.51
CA VAL A 75 1.38 -5.92 -13.47
C VAL A 75 1.88 -5.20 -14.72
N LEU A 76 3.20 -5.04 -14.84
CA LEU A 76 3.86 -4.29 -15.90
C LEU A 76 3.45 -4.75 -17.31
N PRO A 77 3.39 -6.07 -17.62
CA PRO A 77 3.00 -6.51 -18.97
C PRO A 77 1.60 -6.02 -19.37
N ASN A 78 0.67 -5.95 -18.42
CA ASN A 78 -0.70 -5.51 -18.69
C ASN A 78 -0.75 -4.00 -18.96
N HIS A 79 -0.03 -3.20 -18.18
CA HIS A 79 0.03 -1.75 -18.38
C HIS A 79 0.77 -1.39 -19.66
N LEU A 80 1.89 -2.05 -19.96
CA LEU A 80 2.62 -1.84 -21.21
C LEU A 80 1.76 -2.22 -22.42
N ASN A 81 1.05 -3.35 -22.35
CA ASN A 81 0.13 -3.76 -23.41
C ASN A 81 -1.00 -2.74 -23.63
N ALA A 82 -1.50 -2.10 -22.56
CA ALA A 82 -2.51 -1.05 -22.68
C ALA A 82 -1.96 0.17 -23.44
N GLU A 83 -0.73 0.59 -23.16
CA GLU A 83 -0.09 1.72 -23.87
C GLU A 83 0.23 1.41 -25.33
N ILE A 84 0.59 0.16 -25.64
CA ILE A 84 0.77 -0.30 -27.02
C ILE A 84 -0.56 -0.23 -27.78
N VAL A 85 -1.65 -0.70 -27.18
CA VAL A 85 -2.99 -0.67 -27.78
C VAL A 85 -3.51 0.77 -27.95
N LEU A 86 -3.19 1.67 -27.02
CA LEU A 86 -3.53 3.09 -27.12
C LEU A 86 -2.69 3.84 -28.17
N GLY A 87 -1.58 3.25 -28.61
CA GLY A 87 -0.65 3.87 -29.56
C GLY A 87 0.32 4.88 -28.93
N SER A 88 0.36 4.97 -27.60
CA SER A 88 1.31 5.81 -26.86
C SER A 88 2.74 5.25 -26.89
N VAL A 89 2.87 3.92 -27.00
CA VAL A 89 4.15 3.20 -27.07
C VAL A 89 4.16 2.32 -28.31
N GLN A 90 4.99 2.66 -29.28
CA GLN A 90 5.12 1.97 -30.57
C GLN A 90 6.52 1.40 -30.79
N SER A 91 7.51 1.85 -30.00
CA SER A 91 8.89 1.36 -30.04
C SER A 91 9.40 0.96 -28.65
N ILE A 92 10.56 0.31 -28.61
CA ILE A 92 11.23 -0.06 -27.36
C ILE A 92 11.73 1.20 -26.64
N GLU A 93 12.21 2.19 -27.40
CA GLU A 93 12.68 3.47 -26.87
C GLU A 93 11.54 4.21 -26.16
N GLU A 94 10.36 4.28 -26.77
CA GLU A 94 9.17 4.88 -26.16
C GLU A 94 8.71 4.11 -24.91
N ALA A 95 8.85 2.79 -24.89
CA ALA A 95 8.55 1.98 -23.71
C ALA A 95 9.48 2.29 -22.54
N VAL A 96 10.77 2.54 -22.81
CA VAL A 96 11.76 2.95 -21.80
C VAL A 96 11.45 4.35 -21.28
N ASP A 97 11.11 5.29 -22.17
CA ASP A 97 10.71 6.64 -21.77
C ASP A 97 9.44 6.62 -20.91
N TRP A 98 8.45 5.80 -21.30
CA TRP A 98 7.22 5.58 -20.52
C TRP A 98 7.52 5.03 -19.11
N LEU A 99 8.40 4.04 -19.01
CA LEU A 99 8.87 3.52 -17.72
C LEU A 99 9.54 4.62 -16.88
N GLY A 100 10.27 5.54 -17.51
CA GLY A 100 10.90 6.69 -16.87
C GLY A 100 9.92 7.63 -16.15
N TYR A 101 8.69 7.74 -16.63
CA TYR A 101 7.64 8.53 -15.97
C TYR A 101 6.96 7.83 -14.80
N SER A 102 7.23 6.55 -14.60
CA SER A 102 6.55 5.75 -13.58
C SER A 102 7.15 5.94 -12.17
N TYR A 103 6.32 5.69 -11.15
CA TYR A 103 6.82 5.63 -9.76
C TYR A 103 7.86 4.52 -9.55
N LEU A 104 7.81 3.46 -10.38
CA LEU A 104 8.79 2.39 -10.34
C LEU A 104 10.20 2.91 -10.61
N PHE A 105 10.39 3.71 -11.65
CA PHE A 105 11.69 4.29 -11.99
C PHE A 105 12.25 5.13 -10.85
N VAL A 106 11.43 6.02 -10.28
CA VAL A 106 11.84 6.87 -9.15
C VAL A 106 12.26 6.03 -7.93
N ARG A 107 11.56 4.93 -7.63
CA ARG A 107 11.92 4.06 -6.50
C ARG A 107 13.14 3.19 -6.78
N MET A 108 13.31 2.69 -8.00
CA MET A 108 14.51 1.96 -8.41
C MET A 108 15.77 2.82 -8.28
N MET A 109 15.69 4.11 -8.63
CA MET A 109 16.82 5.04 -8.46
C MET A 109 17.14 5.35 -6.99
N LYS A 110 16.16 5.30 -6.09
CA LYS A 110 16.34 5.59 -4.65
C LYS A 110 16.73 4.38 -3.83
N ASN A 111 16.27 3.19 -4.19
CA ASN A 111 16.51 1.95 -3.46
C ASN A 111 16.72 0.77 -4.44
N PRO A 112 17.81 0.76 -5.23
CA PRO A 112 18.00 -0.19 -6.32
C PRO A 112 18.07 -1.65 -5.85
N GLU A 113 18.65 -1.91 -4.67
CA GLU A 113 18.78 -3.25 -4.09
C GLU A 113 17.43 -3.95 -3.91
N LEU A 114 16.39 -3.22 -3.48
CA LEU A 114 15.05 -3.77 -3.30
C LEU A 114 14.41 -4.24 -4.62
N TYR A 115 14.81 -3.62 -5.73
CA TYR A 115 14.30 -3.94 -7.06
C TYR A 115 15.27 -4.86 -7.85
N GLY A 116 16.32 -5.38 -7.21
CA GLY A 116 17.29 -6.28 -7.83
C GLY A 116 18.19 -5.60 -8.89
N ALA A 117 18.29 -4.28 -8.85
CA ALA A 117 19.26 -3.53 -9.66
C ALA A 117 20.55 -3.34 -8.85
N SER A 118 21.70 -3.72 -9.43
CA SER A 118 23.04 -3.54 -8.87
C SER A 118 23.82 -2.47 -9.60
#